data_AF-A0A817XA75-F1
#
_entry.id   AF-A0A817XA75-F1
#
_cell.length_a   1.000
_cell.length_b   1.000
_cell.length_c   1.000
_cell.angle_alpha   90.00
_cell.angle_beta   90.00
_cell.angle_gamma   90.00
#
_symmetry.space_group_name_H-M   'P 1'
#
loop_
_entity.id
_entity.type
_entity.pdbx_description
1 polymer ?
#
loop_
_entity_poly.entity_id
_entity_poly.type
_entity_poly.pdbx_seq_one_letter_code
_entity_poly.pdbx_strand_id
1 'polypeptide(L)'
;MSRTDRNLNFNDIWMKISEGLEHIYRNQEMLLESYLHLYAVVYNYCTNSQPQSDGSEIRGTLTQNNRQNNVHDGVNRVGGELYTKLKNYLKNYLKELFE
;
A
#
# COMPACT_ATOMS: atom_id res chain seq x y z
N MET A 1 -13.51 12.93 8.08
CA MET A 1 -12.90 11.84 7.27
C MET A 1 -13.99 11.19 6.44
N SER A 2 -14.11 11.56 5.17
CA SER A 2 -15.10 11.00 4.24
C SER A 2 -14.70 9.58 3.81
N ARG A 3 -15.67 8.67 3.75
CA ARG A 3 -15.53 7.21 3.54
C ARG A 3 -15.11 6.78 2.13
N THR A 4 -14.58 7.67 1.29
CA THR A 4 -14.45 7.43 -0.17
C THR A 4 -13.17 6.70 -0.59
N ASP A 5 -12.13 6.64 0.26
CA ASP A 5 -10.83 6.06 -0.13
C ASP A 5 -10.74 4.52 -0.02
N ARG A 6 -11.84 3.83 0.28
CA ARG A 6 -11.83 2.36 0.48
C ARG A 6 -11.67 1.55 -0.81
N ASN A 7 -11.79 2.18 -1.99
CA ASN A 7 -11.73 1.52 -3.29
C ASN A 7 -10.99 2.36 -4.33
N LEU A 8 -9.87 2.96 -3.93
CA LEU A 8 -8.98 3.60 -4.90
C LEU A 8 -8.22 2.52 -5.68
N ASN A 9 -8.17 2.66 -7.00
CA ASN A 9 -7.34 1.79 -7.82
C ASN A 9 -5.86 2.09 -7.58
N PHE A 10 -4.98 1.12 -7.85
CA PHE A 10 -3.54 1.30 -7.68
C PHE A 10 -2.98 2.57 -8.35
N ASN A 11 -3.52 2.93 -9.53
CA ASN A 11 -3.09 4.12 -10.25
C ASN A 11 -3.43 5.42 -9.50
N ASP A 12 -4.60 5.49 -8.86
CA ASP A 12 -5.03 6.67 -8.10
C ASP A 12 -4.19 6.83 -6.83
N ILE A 13 -3.88 5.70 -6.19
CA ILE A 13 -3.01 5.63 -5.01
C ILE A 13 -1.59 6.05 -5.38
N TRP A 14 -1.07 5.53 -6.50
CA TRP A 14 0.25 5.89 -7.00
C TRP A 14 0.34 7.39 -7.33
N MET A 15 -0.67 7.97 -7.98
CA MET A 15 -0.70 9.39 -8.33
C MET A 15 -0.57 10.29 -7.09
N LYS A 16 -1.35 9.99 -6.04
CA LYS A 16 -1.26 10.68 -4.74
C LYS A 16 0.12 10.54 -4.10
N ILE A 17 0.71 9.34 -4.17
CA ILE A 17 2.05 9.07 -3.63
C ILE A 17 3.12 9.83 -4.40
N SER A 18 3.09 9.83 -5.73
CA SER A 18 4.07 10.54 -6.56
C SER A 18 4.00 12.05 -6.35
N GLU A 19 2.81 12.63 -6.25
CA GLU A 19 2.65 14.06 -5.97
C GLU A 19 3.23 14.43 -4.59
N GLY A 20 2.94 13.62 -3.56
CA GLY A 20 3.53 13.80 -2.24
C GLY A 20 5.06 13.68 -2.23
N LEU A 21 5.62 12.74 -3.01
CA LEU A 21 7.06 12.58 -3.17
C LEU A 21 7.69 13.79 -3.86
N GLU A 22 7.07 14.32 -4.91
CA GLU A 22 7.56 15.53 -5.59
C GLU A 22 7.62 16.73 -4.65
N HIS A 23 6.60 16.93 -3.81
CA HIS A 23 6.63 17.98 -2.79
C HIS A 23 7.80 17.81 -1.82
N ILE A 24 8.05 16.59 -1.34
CA ILE A 24 9.19 16.28 -0.45
C ILE A 24 10.52 16.57 -1.16
N TYR A 25 10.67 16.11 -2.42
CA TYR A 25 11.89 16.31 -3.20
C TYR A 25 12.15 17.77 -3.58
N ARG A 26 11.10 18.57 -3.78
CA ARG A 26 11.19 20.02 -4.00
C ARG A 26 11.41 20.81 -2.71
N ASN A 27 11.58 20.12 -1.57
CA ASN A 27 11.76 20.71 -0.25
C ASN A 27 10.62 21.67 0.12
N GLN A 28 9.40 21.38 -0.36
CA GLN A 28 8.21 22.17 -0.05
C GLN A 28 7.65 21.74 1.29
N GLU A 29 7.21 22.71 2.09
CA GLU A 29 6.58 22.42 3.37
C GLU A 29 5.29 21.63 3.16
N MET A 30 5.19 20.49 3.84
CA MET A 30 3.99 19.65 3.84
C MET A 30 3.31 19.78 5.19
N LEU A 31 2.01 20.10 5.18
CA LEU A 31 1.19 20.12 6.39
C LEU A 31 1.12 18.71 6.99
N LEU A 32 1.07 18.63 8.33
CA LEU A 32 0.92 17.36 9.05
C LEU A 32 -0.29 16.56 8.56
N GLU A 33 -1.40 17.24 8.25
CA GLU A 33 -2.61 16.61 7.72
C GLU A 33 -2.36 15.93 6.36
N SER A 34 -1.63 16.58 5.46
CA SER A 34 -1.27 16.02 4.15
C SER A 34 -0.37 14.80 4.29
N TYR A 35 0.60 14.86 5.22
CA TYR A 35 1.48 13.73 5.51
C TYR A 35 0.70 12.54 6.08
N LEU A 36 -0.17 12.78 7.06
CA LEU A 36 -1.02 11.75 7.66
C LEU A 36 -2.00 11.15 6.64
N HIS A 37 -2.53 11.97 5.72
CA HIS A 37 -3.36 11.47 4.63
C HIS A 37 -2.57 10.54 3.70
N LEU A 38 -1.37 10.93 3.29
CA LEU A 38 -0.50 10.10 2.45
C LEU A 38 -0.17 8.78 3.14
N TYR A 39 0.18 8.83 4.42
CA TYR A 39 0.40 7.65 5.26
C TYR A 39 -0.83 6.74 5.30
N ALA A 40 -2.02 7.30 5.56
CA ALA A 40 -3.25 6.54 5.62
C ALA A 40 -3.59 5.88 4.28
N VAL A 41 -3.34 6.54 3.14
CA VAL A 41 -3.55 5.98 1.80
C VAL A 41 -2.66 4.76 1.58
N VAL A 42 -1.36 4.86 1.90
CA VAL A 42 -0.41 3.73 1.79
C VAL A 42 -0.80 2.60 2.73
N TYR A 43 -1.11 2.92 3.98
CA TYR A 43 -1.53 1.95 4.99
C TYR A 43 -2.77 1.18 4.53
N ASN A 44 -3.83 1.90 4.17
CA ASN A 44 -5.09 1.31 3.70
C ASN A 44 -4.90 0.45 2.45
N TYR A 45 -4.04 0.85 1.51
CA TYR A 45 -3.73 0.06 0.33
C TYR A 45 -3.10 -1.29 0.69
N CYS A 46 -2.13 -1.27 1.62
CA CYS A 46 -1.44 -2.46 2.08
C CYS A 46 -2.30 -3.35 2.99
N THR A 47 -3.26 -2.80 3.75
CA THR A 47 -4.10 -3.55 4.69
C THR A 47 -5.45 -3.99 4.12
N ASN A 48 -6.11 -3.19 3.26
CA ASN A 48 -7.40 -3.57 2.67
C ASN A 48 -7.29 -4.70 1.63
N SER A 49 -6.07 -4.99 1.18
CA SER A 49 -5.76 -6.10 0.29
C SER A 49 -5.23 -7.35 1.02
N GLN A 50 -5.05 -7.29 2.35
CA GLN A 50 -5.01 -8.52 3.12
C GLN A 50 -6.40 -9.17 3.01
N PRO A 51 -6.51 -10.45 2.60
CA PRO A 51 -7.77 -11.15 2.73
C PRO A 51 -8.14 -10.98 4.19
N GLN A 52 -9.34 -10.48 4.43
CA GLN A 52 -9.96 -10.64 5.74
C GLN A 52 -9.79 -12.12 6.04
N SER A 53 -8.91 -12.43 6.99
CA SER A 53 -9.00 -13.69 7.68
C SER A 53 -10.36 -13.57 8.34
N ASP A 54 -11.38 -14.07 7.65
CA ASP A 54 -12.71 -14.24 8.20
C ASP A 54 -12.50 -15.13 9.42
N GLY A 55 -12.28 -14.48 10.56
CA GLY A 55 -12.63 -14.98 11.86
C GLY A 55 -14.14 -15.09 11.89
N SER A 56 -14.67 -16.03 11.10
CA SER A 56 -15.94 -16.64 11.39
C SER A 56 -15.71 -17.40 12.67
N GLU A 57 -16.17 -16.80 13.77
CA GLU A 57 -16.36 -17.42 15.06
C GLU A 57 -17.26 -18.67 14.90
N ILE A 58 -16.70 -19.78 14.43
CA ILE A 58 -17.33 -21.09 14.50
C ILE A 58 -16.66 -21.84 15.65
N ARG A 59 -17.29 -21.62 16.80
CA ARG A 59 -17.40 -22.53 17.93
C ARG A 59 -17.28 -24.00 17.49
N GLY A 60 -16.19 -24.67 17.89
CA GLY A 60 -16.20 -26.12 18.07
C GLY A 60 -15.16 -26.93 17.29
N THR A 61 -14.47 -27.79 18.04
CA THR A 61 -13.87 -29.08 17.65
C THR A 61 -12.61 -29.09 16.76
N LEU A 62 -11.48 -29.34 17.43
CA LEU A 62 -10.52 -30.42 17.15
C LEU A 62 -10.45 -30.88 15.67
N THR A 63 -9.35 -30.58 14.99
CA THR A 63 -8.44 -31.61 14.44
C THR A 63 -7.29 -30.98 13.66
N GLN A 64 -6.08 -31.38 14.06
CA GLN A 64 -4.85 -31.31 13.32
C GLN A 64 -4.98 -32.11 12.02
N ASN A 65 -4.74 -31.50 10.84
CA ASN A 65 -3.96 -32.06 9.73
C ASN A 65 -4.03 -31.21 8.45
N ASN A 66 -2.85 -30.70 8.06
CA ASN A 66 -2.28 -30.80 6.72
C ASN A 66 -3.16 -30.41 5.51
N ARG A 67 -3.02 -29.18 5.02
CA ARG A 67 -3.28 -28.78 3.61
C ARG A 67 -2.73 -27.37 3.30
N GLN A 68 -1.59 -27.37 2.59
CA GLN A 68 -1.33 -26.60 1.35
C GLN A 68 -1.60 -25.07 1.31
N ASN A 69 -0.51 -24.29 1.40
CA ASN A 69 0.10 -23.54 0.29
C ASN A 69 -0.80 -22.79 -0.72
N ASN A 70 -1.81 -22.00 -0.33
CA ASN A 70 -2.44 -21.10 -1.32
C ASN A 70 -3.22 -19.89 -0.76
N VAL A 71 -2.73 -19.24 0.30
CA VAL A 71 -3.31 -17.97 0.80
C VAL A 71 -2.31 -16.80 0.73
N HIS A 72 -1.05 -17.08 0.37
CA HIS A 72 0.03 -16.10 0.46
C HIS A 72 0.26 -15.27 -0.83
N ASP A 73 -0.34 -15.66 -1.95
CA ASP A 73 0.02 -15.11 -3.27
C ASP A 73 -0.72 -13.81 -3.63
N GLY A 74 -1.84 -13.52 -2.96
CA GLY A 74 -2.57 -12.24 -3.11
C GLY A 74 -1.99 -11.11 -2.24
N VAL A 75 -1.59 -11.44 -1.01
CA VAL A 75 -1.10 -10.48 0.00
C VAL A 75 0.27 -9.91 -0.34
N ASN A 76 1.16 -10.74 -0.87
CA ASN A 76 2.53 -10.30 -1.20
C ASN A 76 2.62 -9.49 -2.48
N ARG A 77 1.59 -9.49 -3.33
CA ARG A 77 1.68 -8.94 -4.68
C ARG A 77 1.39 -7.44 -4.72
N VAL A 78 0.46 -6.96 -3.90
CA VAL A 78 -0.02 -5.57 -3.89
C VAL A 78 1.03 -4.60 -3.34
N GLY A 79 1.64 -4.95 -2.19
CA GLY A 79 2.76 -4.20 -1.62
C GLY A 79 4.04 -4.30 -2.46
N GLY A 80 4.27 -5.47 -3.09
CA GLY A 80 5.40 -5.69 -3.98
C GLY A 80 5.37 -4.81 -5.23
N GLU A 81 4.18 -4.60 -5.80
CA GLU A 81 4.00 -3.72 -6.97
C GLU A 81 4.25 -2.26 -6.62
N LEU A 82 3.70 -1.77 -5.50
CA LEU A 82 3.95 -0.39 -5.03
C LEU A 82 5.43 -0.17 -4.74
N TYR A 83 6.07 -1.12 -4.04
CA TYR A 83 7.50 -1.05 -3.75
C TYR A 83 8.36 -1.01 -5.02
N THR A 84 8.04 -1.86 -6.00
CA THR A 84 8.78 -1.90 -7.27
C THR A 84 8.64 -0.59 -8.03
N LYS A 85 7.42 -0.03 -8.07
CA LYS A 85 7.15 1.26 -8.73
C LYS A 85 7.88 2.41 -8.04
N LEU A 86 7.85 2.44 -6.70
CA LEU A 86 8.61 3.42 -5.89
C LEU A 86 10.11 3.33 -6.15
N LYS A 87 10.67 2.12 -6.11
CA LYS A 87 12.09 1.89 -6.38
C LYS A 87 12.51 2.38 -7.76
N ASN A 88 11.69 2.14 -8.79
CA ASN A 88 11.98 2.60 -10.14
C ASN A 88 11.88 4.12 -10.27
N TYR A 89 10.86 4.74 -9.66
CA TYR A 89 10.73 6.19 -9.61
C TYR A 89 11.97 6.85 -8.98
N LEU A 90 12.41 6.35 -7.82
CA LEU A 90 13.60 6.85 -7.15
C LEU A 90 14.88 6.71 -7.99
N LYS A 91 15.06 5.57 -8.64
CA LYS A 91 16.20 5.36 -9.54
C LYS A 91 16.21 6.35 -10.71
N ASN A 92 15.05 6.62 -11.31
CA ASN A 92 14.94 7.55 -12.41
C ASN A 92 15.17 8.99 -11.94
N TYR A 93 14.57 9.37 -10.81
CA TYR A 93 14.79 10.69 -10.21
C TYR A 93 16.28 10.94 -9.91
N LEU A 94 16.99 9.95 -9.35
CA LEU A 94 18.42 10.08 -9.11
C LEU A 94 19.22 10.19 -10.42
N LYS A 95 18.87 9.42 -11.46
CA LYS A 95 19.52 9.56 -12.77
C LYS A 95 19.34 10.96 -13.34
N GLU A 96 18.12 11.48 -13.34
CA GLU A 96 17.81 12.84 -13.83
C GLU A 96 18.50 13.94 -13.01
N LEU A 97 18.81 13.68 -11.73
CA LEU A 97 19.51 14.64 -10.88
C LEU A 97 21.04 14.62 -11.10
N PHE A 98 21.59 13.48 -11.54
CA PHE A 98 23.03 13.27 -11.70
C PHE A 98 23.52 13.24 -13.17
N GLU A 99 22.62 13.22 -14.15
CA GLU A 99 22.87 13.49 -15.58
C GLU A 99 22.65 14.97 -15.91
#